data_AF-A0A6A4PVD9-F1
#
_entry.id   AF-A0A6A4PVD9-F1
#
_cell.length_a   1.000
_cell.length_b   1.000
_cell.length_c   1.000
_cell.angle_alpha   90.00
_cell.angle_beta   90.00
_cell.angle_gamma   90.00
#
_symmetry.space_group_name_H-M   'P 1'
#
loop_
_entity.id
_entity.type
_entity.pdbx_description
1 polymer ?
#
loop_
_entity_poly.entity_id
_entity_poly.type
_entity_poly.pdbx_seq_one_letter_code
_entity_poly.pdbx_strand_id
1 'polypeptide(L)'
;MIHHHYQTMTFKIKNVPSFILLLFFFFTTTTTTSNAGGQWVQLQRSIGISAMHMQVLRDNKVIIFDRTDFGPSNLSLPNGRCRFNPRDMALKLDCTAHSILYDLTTNTFRPLTLQTDAWCSSGASTPDGTLIQTGGFNDGYNKLRTFTPCPEHNLCDWIEVQEQNLTTARWYASNQILPDGRIIVVGGRSAFSYEFVPKSYQNDKSFYYLRFLRVTRDSNPGEENNLYPFLHLLPDGNLFIFANRKSILFDYYRNRVVKEYPLIPGEEKRNYPSTGSSVLLPLNLTGLNGSRLPEAEVMVCGGAFPGAFNFANRKKVFLEASRTCGRIRVTDPEPEWVMEVMPMPRVMPDMLLLPNGNVIILNGARNGTAGWENAVNPVFNPVLYKPGSRRFELLASANTPRMYHSSAVLLPDGRILVGGSNPHRVYDFRAYPYPTELSLDAYYPDYMGPEFVPFRPSIIAVEAALNTASYNETFSVTFSLQEFRGRVSVALVAPSFTTHSFAMNQRVVVLDVTEVGEVAQGAYKVTAHGALSPTVAPPGYYMLYIVHAGIPSVAVWVQVK
;
A
#
# COMPACT_ATOMS: atom_id res chain seq x y z
N MET A 1 85.57 13.32 21.89
CA MET A 1 85.59 13.07 20.43
C MET A 1 84.23 13.51 19.87
N ILE A 2 84.21 14.17 18.70
CA ILE A 2 83.28 13.97 17.55
C ILE A 2 81.83 13.54 17.93
N HIS A 3 80.70 14.19 17.61
CA HIS A 3 80.25 15.32 16.76
C HIS A 3 78.83 15.73 17.29
N HIS A 4 78.13 16.82 16.93
CA HIS A 4 78.34 18.02 16.10
C HIS A 4 77.47 19.18 16.69
N HIS A 5 77.67 20.43 16.25
CA HIS A 5 76.67 21.51 16.40
C HIS A 5 76.05 21.85 15.03
N TYR A 6 74.76 22.19 14.98
CA TYR A 6 74.18 22.99 13.90
C TYR A 6 73.35 24.14 14.49
N GLN A 7 73.67 25.37 14.07
CA GLN A 7 72.96 26.58 14.45
C GLN A 7 71.82 26.91 13.48
N THR A 8 70.81 27.59 14.00
CA THR A 8 69.69 28.18 13.27
C THR A 8 70.12 29.20 12.22
N MET A 9 69.53 29.14 11.02
CA MET A 9 69.35 30.31 10.15
C MET A 9 67.87 30.62 9.97
N THR A 10 67.52 31.90 10.11
CA THR A 10 66.19 32.44 9.84
C THR A 10 66.14 33.06 8.44
N PHE A 11 65.08 32.80 7.69
CA PHE A 11 64.77 33.54 6.46
C PHE A 11 63.34 34.06 6.49
N LYS A 12 63.19 35.38 6.32
CA LYS A 12 61.91 36.05 6.12
C LYS A 12 61.52 35.95 4.65
N ILE A 13 60.27 35.56 4.36
CA ILE A 13 59.64 35.78 3.04
C ILE A 13 58.37 36.60 3.26
N LYS A 14 58.15 37.59 2.38
CA LYS A 14 57.07 38.58 2.49
C LYS A 14 55.77 38.11 1.82
N ASN A 15 54.65 38.49 2.43
CA ASN A 15 53.33 38.80 1.88
C ASN A 15 52.89 38.09 0.57
N VAL A 16 51.91 37.19 0.70
CA VAL A 16 51.01 36.73 -0.37
C VAL A 16 49.61 37.32 -0.09
N PRO A 17 48.88 37.86 -1.09
CA PRO A 17 47.57 38.49 -0.85
C PRO A 17 46.48 37.46 -0.55
N SER A 18 45.63 37.75 0.44
CA SER A 18 44.43 36.96 0.73
C SER A 18 43.28 37.36 -0.18
N PHE A 19 42.78 36.42 -0.99
CA PHE A 19 41.52 36.58 -1.72
C PHE A 19 40.35 36.34 -0.76
N ILE A 20 39.56 37.39 -0.48
CA ILE A 20 38.30 37.27 0.27
C ILE A 20 37.19 36.89 -0.71
N LEU A 21 36.72 35.65 -0.64
CA LEU A 21 35.62 35.16 -1.46
C LEU A 21 34.27 35.48 -0.76
N LEU A 22 33.63 36.57 -1.18
CA LEU A 22 32.28 36.94 -0.73
C LEU A 22 31.23 36.00 -1.36
N LEU A 23 30.81 34.98 -0.60
CA LEU A 23 29.70 34.11 -0.95
C LEU A 23 28.36 34.84 -0.75
N PHE A 24 27.83 35.39 -1.83
CA PHE A 24 26.44 35.85 -1.89
C PHE A 24 25.48 34.64 -1.87
N PHE A 25 24.86 34.38 -0.72
CA PHE A 25 23.71 33.47 -0.63
C PHE A 25 22.49 34.11 -1.30
N PHE A 26 22.27 33.77 -2.58
CA PHE A 26 20.96 33.98 -3.20
C PHE A 26 19.94 33.02 -2.57
N PHE A 27 19.19 33.52 -1.60
CA PHE A 27 17.93 32.89 -1.19
C PHE A 27 16.93 33.04 -2.34
N THR A 28 16.85 32.03 -3.21
CA THR A 28 15.72 31.89 -4.12
C THR A 28 14.50 31.48 -3.31
N THR A 29 13.73 32.46 -2.84
CA THR A 29 12.36 32.23 -2.34
C THR A 29 11.49 31.79 -3.51
N THR A 30 11.48 30.49 -3.78
CA THR A 30 10.46 29.87 -4.62
C THR A 30 9.13 30.04 -3.91
N THR A 31 8.35 31.03 -4.35
CA THR A 31 6.94 31.18 -3.98
C THR A 31 6.18 30.01 -4.57
N THR A 32 6.11 28.92 -3.82
CA THR A 32 5.13 27.87 -4.04
C THR A 32 3.76 28.51 -3.86
N THR A 33 3.06 28.76 -4.97
CA THR A 33 1.61 28.98 -4.92
C THR A 33 1.00 27.80 -4.17
N SER A 34 0.26 28.06 -3.10
CA SER A 34 -0.47 27.05 -2.37
C SER A 34 -1.60 26.51 -3.25
N ASN A 35 -1.25 25.52 -4.08
CA ASN A 35 -2.25 24.66 -4.69
C ASN A 35 -3.00 23.98 -3.53
N ALA A 36 -4.25 24.37 -3.33
CA ALA A 36 -5.07 23.78 -2.28
C ALA A 36 -5.17 22.26 -2.49
N GLY A 37 -5.01 21.48 -1.41
CA GLY A 37 -5.01 20.03 -1.47
C GLY A 37 -3.62 19.40 -1.62
N GLY A 38 -2.67 19.74 -0.74
CA GLY A 38 -1.37 19.07 -0.61
C GLY A 38 -0.32 19.38 -1.68
N GLN A 39 0.80 18.65 -1.62
CA GLN A 39 1.98 18.87 -2.47
C GLN A 39 2.54 17.55 -3.02
N TRP A 40 3.05 17.58 -4.25
CA TRP A 40 3.83 16.49 -4.84
C TRP A 40 5.33 16.79 -4.82
N VAL A 41 6.14 15.79 -4.50
CA VAL A 41 7.61 15.86 -4.53
C VAL A 41 8.15 14.60 -5.21
N GLN A 42 8.96 14.76 -6.25
CA GLN A 42 9.68 13.63 -6.85
C GLN A 42 10.84 13.21 -5.92
N LEU A 43 10.82 11.97 -5.42
CA LEU A 43 11.85 11.43 -4.54
C LEU A 43 13.00 10.81 -5.33
N GLN A 44 12.67 10.11 -6.42
CA GLN A 44 13.63 9.45 -7.31
C GLN A 44 13.19 9.62 -8.76
N ARG A 45 14.12 10.05 -9.63
CA ARG A 45 13.88 10.09 -11.09
C ARG A 45 13.76 8.71 -11.71
N SER A 46 14.42 7.71 -11.12
CA SER A 46 14.34 6.31 -11.51
C SER A 46 14.80 5.44 -10.33
N ILE A 47 14.05 4.39 -10.03
CA ILE A 47 14.51 3.27 -9.19
C ILE A 47 14.94 2.05 -10.01
N GLY A 48 15.04 2.19 -11.33
CA GLY A 48 15.46 1.14 -12.27
C GLY A 48 14.39 0.13 -12.65
N ILE A 49 13.32 -0.02 -11.86
CA ILE A 49 12.17 -0.92 -12.08
C ILE A 49 10.85 -0.14 -12.07
N SER A 50 9.79 -0.67 -12.69
CA SER A 50 8.44 -0.11 -12.49
C SER A 50 7.85 -0.66 -11.20
N ALA A 51 7.24 0.19 -10.38
CA ALA A 51 6.73 -0.18 -9.07
C ALA A 51 5.33 -0.82 -9.15
N MET A 52 5.24 -2.02 -9.73
CA MET A 52 3.97 -2.77 -9.88
C MET A 52 3.42 -3.29 -8.55
N HIS A 53 4.29 -3.62 -7.59
CA HIS A 53 3.93 -4.09 -6.25
C HIS A 53 4.71 -3.30 -5.20
N MET A 54 4.06 -2.93 -4.10
CA MET A 54 4.67 -2.25 -2.96
C MET A 54 4.16 -2.81 -1.62
N GLN A 55 5.03 -2.89 -0.62
CA GLN A 55 4.69 -3.12 0.79
C GLN A 55 5.62 -2.30 1.69
N VAL A 56 5.05 -1.59 2.66
CA VAL A 56 5.83 -0.94 3.74
C VAL A 56 6.16 -1.97 4.82
N LEU A 57 7.41 -1.96 5.28
CA LEU A 57 7.98 -2.89 6.25
C LEU A 57 8.24 -2.21 7.60
N ARG A 58 8.28 -3.01 8.67
CA ARG A 58 8.41 -2.56 10.08
C ARG A 58 9.71 -1.84 10.44
N ASP A 59 10.64 -1.73 9.49
CA ASP A 59 11.95 -1.09 9.65
C ASP A 59 12.09 0.19 8.80
N ASN A 60 10.96 0.83 8.49
CA ASN A 60 10.84 2.07 7.70
C ASN A 60 11.42 1.95 6.28
N LYS A 61 11.29 0.77 5.68
CA LYS A 61 11.64 0.52 4.27
C LYS A 61 10.43 0.10 3.48
N VAL A 62 10.49 0.28 2.17
CA VAL A 62 9.48 -0.19 1.24
C VAL A 62 10.11 -1.22 0.34
N ILE A 63 9.56 -2.43 0.31
CA ILE A 63 9.92 -3.40 -0.71
C ILE A 63 9.06 -3.14 -1.94
N ILE A 64 9.73 -2.97 -3.07
CA ILE A 64 9.11 -2.62 -4.35
C ILE A 64 9.57 -3.66 -5.36
N PHE A 65 8.65 -4.17 -6.18
CA PHE A 65 9.00 -5.14 -7.20
C PHE A 65 8.07 -5.16 -8.39
N ASP A 66 8.66 -5.58 -9.51
CA ASP A 66 8.01 -5.86 -10.77
C ASP A 66 8.05 -7.39 -11.05
N ARG A 67 7.73 -7.76 -12.27
CA ARG A 67 7.91 -9.10 -12.84
C ARG A 67 9.30 -9.29 -13.44
N THR A 68 9.72 -10.54 -13.62
CA THR A 68 11.11 -10.87 -14.02
C THR A 68 11.34 -11.05 -15.53
N ASP A 69 10.29 -10.98 -16.36
CA ASP A 69 10.29 -11.30 -17.79
C ASP A 69 9.79 -10.13 -18.67
N PHE A 70 9.91 -8.88 -18.18
CA PHE A 70 9.67 -7.66 -18.97
C PHE A 70 10.85 -7.30 -19.91
N GLY A 71 12.00 -7.97 -19.77
CA GLY A 71 13.26 -7.56 -20.38
C GLY A 71 14.22 -6.95 -19.34
N PRO A 72 15.37 -6.41 -19.76
CA PRO A 72 16.37 -5.88 -18.83
C PRO A 72 15.83 -4.63 -18.13
N SER A 73 15.88 -4.60 -16.80
CA SER A 73 15.60 -3.39 -16.04
C SER A 73 16.77 -2.39 -16.11
N ASN A 74 16.52 -1.15 -15.70
CA ASN A 74 17.56 -0.12 -15.63
C ASN A 74 18.38 -0.20 -14.31
N LEU A 75 18.48 -1.38 -13.69
CA LEU A 75 19.26 -1.64 -12.49
C LEU A 75 19.91 -3.03 -12.53
N SER A 76 21.24 -3.10 -12.48
CA SER A 76 21.96 -4.38 -12.43
C SER A 76 21.89 -5.03 -11.04
N LEU A 77 21.90 -6.36 -11.01
CA LEU A 77 22.18 -7.12 -9.78
C LEU A 77 23.68 -6.98 -9.40
N PRO A 78 24.01 -7.00 -8.09
CA PRO A 78 25.38 -6.89 -7.63
C PRO A 78 26.19 -8.16 -7.92
N ASN A 79 27.52 -8.03 -7.94
CA ASN A 79 28.48 -9.14 -7.99
C ASN A 79 28.33 -10.08 -9.20
N GLY A 80 27.75 -9.60 -10.32
CA GLY A 80 27.53 -10.42 -11.51
C GLY A 80 26.49 -11.54 -11.32
N ARG A 81 25.63 -11.44 -10.30
CA ARG A 81 24.53 -12.38 -10.07
C ARG A 81 23.53 -12.27 -11.22
N CYS A 82 23.15 -13.41 -11.80
CA CYS A 82 22.14 -13.47 -12.87
C CYS A 82 21.12 -14.57 -12.56
N ARG A 83 19.87 -14.36 -12.97
CA ARG A 83 18.81 -15.36 -13.04
C ARG A 83 18.87 -16.03 -14.41
N PHE A 84 18.82 -17.36 -14.45
CA PHE A 84 18.66 -18.12 -15.68
C PHE A 84 17.32 -18.85 -15.67
N ASN A 85 16.45 -18.57 -16.64
CA ASN A 85 15.20 -19.30 -16.84
C ASN A 85 14.96 -19.56 -18.35
N PRO A 86 15.00 -20.82 -18.82
CA PRO A 86 14.75 -21.14 -20.23
C PRO A 86 13.31 -20.84 -20.67
N ARG A 87 12.36 -20.70 -19.74
CA ARG A 87 10.95 -20.36 -19.98
C ARG A 87 10.64 -18.86 -19.88
N ASP A 88 11.64 -18.01 -19.60
CA ASP A 88 11.44 -16.56 -19.56
C ASP A 88 10.96 -16.03 -20.92
N MET A 89 10.03 -15.07 -20.94
CA MET A 89 9.47 -14.56 -22.21
C MET A 89 10.35 -13.51 -22.88
N ALA A 90 11.25 -12.85 -22.15
CA ALA A 90 12.10 -11.77 -22.67
C ALA A 90 13.61 -12.09 -22.59
N LEU A 91 14.12 -12.52 -21.43
CA LEU A 91 15.55 -12.77 -21.22
C LEU A 91 15.79 -14.13 -20.57
N LYS A 92 16.43 -15.05 -21.29
CA LYS A 92 16.77 -16.39 -20.77
C LYS A 92 17.84 -16.34 -19.68
N LEU A 93 18.78 -15.41 -19.81
CA LEU A 93 19.77 -15.04 -18.80
C LEU A 93 19.58 -13.54 -18.53
N ASP A 94 19.26 -13.20 -17.29
CA ASP A 94 19.02 -11.82 -16.87
C ASP A 94 19.89 -11.49 -15.65
N CYS A 95 20.69 -10.44 -15.78
CA CYS A 95 21.58 -9.94 -14.73
C CYS A 95 21.07 -8.62 -14.13
N THR A 96 19.82 -8.25 -14.42
CA THR A 96 19.14 -7.06 -13.90
C THR A 96 18.20 -7.41 -12.73
N ALA A 97 17.94 -6.42 -11.89
CA ALA A 97 17.12 -6.55 -10.70
C ALA A 97 15.67 -6.16 -11.02
N HIS A 98 14.71 -6.98 -10.61
CA HIS A 98 13.27 -6.70 -10.72
C HIS A 98 12.60 -6.43 -9.38
N SER A 99 13.41 -6.26 -8.33
CA SER A 99 12.96 -5.84 -7.01
C SER A 99 14.02 -4.94 -6.38
N ILE A 100 13.58 -4.02 -5.53
CA ILE A 100 14.44 -3.18 -4.71
C ILE A 100 13.92 -3.12 -3.26
N LEU A 101 14.84 -2.79 -2.35
CA LEU A 101 14.51 -2.28 -1.03
C LEU A 101 14.80 -0.79 -1.01
N TYR A 102 13.78 0.03 -0.79
CA TYR A 102 13.85 1.49 -0.70
C TYR A 102 13.85 1.94 0.76
N ASP A 103 14.82 2.77 1.15
CA ASP A 103 14.94 3.33 2.50
C ASP A 103 14.36 4.75 2.55
N LEU A 104 13.35 4.94 3.41
CA LEU A 104 12.62 6.19 3.55
C LEU A 104 13.45 7.30 4.23
N THR A 105 14.45 6.92 5.02
CA THR A 105 15.26 7.83 5.83
C THR A 105 16.36 8.46 5.00
N THR A 106 17.08 7.64 4.23
CA THR A 106 18.19 8.08 3.38
C THR A 106 17.77 8.49 1.98
N ASN A 107 16.52 8.20 1.57
CA ASN A 107 16.06 8.30 0.17
C ASN A 107 17.03 7.58 -0.79
N THR A 108 17.34 6.33 -0.49
CA THR A 108 18.19 5.47 -1.32
C THR A 108 17.54 4.10 -1.52
N PHE A 109 18.01 3.33 -2.49
CA PHE A 109 17.55 1.98 -2.75
C PHE A 109 18.70 1.03 -3.04
N ARG A 110 18.47 -0.27 -2.84
CA ARG A 110 19.37 -1.34 -3.29
C ARG A 110 18.59 -2.42 -4.07
N PRO A 111 19.21 -3.05 -5.08
CA PRO A 111 18.62 -4.20 -5.76
C PRO A 111 18.37 -5.38 -4.80
N LEU A 112 17.32 -6.15 -5.10
CA LEU A 112 16.97 -7.44 -4.54
C LEU A 112 16.85 -8.47 -5.67
N THR A 113 17.08 -9.74 -5.36
CA THR A 113 17.10 -10.83 -6.35
C THR A 113 15.82 -11.66 -6.29
N LEU A 114 14.90 -11.40 -7.20
CA LEU A 114 13.68 -12.16 -7.36
C LEU A 114 13.92 -13.38 -8.28
N GLN A 115 13.65 -14.61 -7.81
CA GLN A 115 14.03 -15.84 -8.52
C GLN A 115 12.95 -16.37 -9.48
N THR A 116 11.69 -16.40 -9.07
CA THR A 116 10.56 -16.80 -9.96
C THR A 116 9.62 -15.61 -10.21
N ASP A 117 8.89 -15.61 -11.34
CA ASP A 117 8.12 -14.44 -11.79
C ASP A 117 6.91 -14.12 -10.88
N ALA A 118 6.94 -12.94 -10.25
CA ALA A 118 5.91 -12.44 -9.33
C ALA A 118 4.78 -11.65 -10.01
N TRP A 119 4.67 -11.64 -11.35
CA TRP A 119 3.64 -10.89 -12.07
C TRP A 119 2.21 -11.20 -11.60
N CYS A 120 1.44 -10.15 -11.30
CA CYS A 120 0.08 -10.22 -10.74
C CYS A 120 -0.05 -11.19 -9.56
N SER A 121 0.86 -11.07 -8.60
CA SER A 121 0.82 -11.83 -7.35
C SER A 121 0.04 -11.10 -6.25
N SER A 122 0.04 -11.66 -5.04
CA SER A 122 -0.46 -11.03 -3.81
C SER A 122 0.55 -11.20 -2.68
N GLY A 123 0.48 -10.39 -1.63
CA GLY A 123 1.34 -10.53 -0.45
C GLY A 123 0.69 -10.00 0.82
N ALA A 124 1.17 -10.46 1.98
CA ALA A 124 0.74 -9.99 3.30
C ALA A 124 1.88 -10.20 4.30
N SER A 125 1.97 -9.36 5.31
CA SER A 125 2.91 -9.55 6.42
C SER A 125 2.33 -10.49 7.48
N THR A 126 3.13 -11.45 7.94
CA THR A 126 2.83 -12.33 9.08
C THR A 126 3.06 -11.62 10.43
N PRO A 127 2.63 -12.21 11.56
CA PRO A 127 2.70 -11.55 12.88
C PRO A 127 4.11 -11.14 13.35
N ASP A 128 5.16 -11.77 12.81
CA ASP A 128 6.58 -11.48 13.03
C ASP A 128 7.13 -10.33 12.14
N GLY A 129 6.32 -9.85 11.20
CA GLY A 129 6.67 -8.81 10.24
C GLY A 129 7.39 -9.32 8.98
N THR A 130 7.47 -10.63 8.77
CA THR A 130 7.92 -11.20 7.49
C THR A 130 6.85 -10.98 6.42
N LEU A 131 7.21 -10.45 5.25
CA LEU A 131 6.32 -10.45 4.09
C LEU A 131 6.28 -11.85 3.48
N ILE A 132 5.09 -12.42 3.30
CA ILE A 132 4.85 -13.58 2.45
C ILE A 132 4.16 -13.11 1.17
N GLN A 133 4.81 -13.30 0.04
CA GLN A 133 4.28 -13.11 -1.30
C GLN A 133 3.86 -14.48 -1.88
N THR A 134 2.77 -14.51 -2.64
CA THR A 134 2.13 -15.75 -3.12
C THR A 134 1.71 -15.66 -4.58
N GLY A 135 1.98 -16.74 -5.32
CA GLY A 135 1.65 -16.86 -6.74
C GLY A 135 2.52 -15.98 -7.64
N GLY A 136 2.00 -15.71 -8.83
CA GLY A 136 2.72 -15.01 -9.89
C GLY A 136 2.34 -15.56 -11.26
N PHE A 137 3.30 -15.58 -12.19
CA PHE A 137 3.12 -16.12 -13.54
C PHE A 137 4.18 -17.18 -13.87
N ASN A 138 3.92 -18.05 -14.84
CA ASN A 138 4.86 -19.05 -15.35
C ASN A 138 5.54 -19.93 -14.27
N ASP A 139 6.81 -19.68 -13.94
CA ASP A 139 7.56 -20.38 -12.88
C ASP A 139 7.09 -20.00 -11.46
N GLY A 140 6.45 -18.84 -11.31
CA GLY A 140 5.90 -18.31 -10.07
C GLY A 140 4.47 -18.72 -9.74
N TYR A 141 3.71 -19.37 -10.63
CA TYR A 141 2.27 -19.65 -10.46
C TYR A 141 1.87 -20.27 -9.11
N ASN A 142 2.72 -21.15 -8.57
CA ASN A 142 2.46 -21.87 -7.32
C ASN A 142 3.40 -21.42 -6.19
N LYS A 143 4.26 -20.42 -6.42
CA LYS A 143 5.39 -20.10 -5.54
C LYS A 143 4.97 -19.27 -4.33
N LEU A 144 5.73 -19.46 -3.26
CA LEU A 144 5.71 -18.66 -2.04
C LEU A 144 7.10 -18.06 -1.87
N ARG A 145 7.17 -16.74 -1.70
CA ARG A 145 8.42 -16.01 -1.52
C ARG A 145 8.33 -15.22 -0.22
N THR A 146 9.39 -15.22 0.58
CA THR A 146 9.42 -14.45 1.82
C THR A 146 10.49 -13.38 1.81
N PHE A 147 10.21 -12.29 2.52
CA PHE A 147 11.17 -11.23 2.81
C PHE A 147 11.03 -10.82 4.27
N THR A 148 12.07 -11.08 5.08
CA THR A 148 12.12 -10.71 6.50
C THR A 148 13.01 -9.46 6.66
N PRO A 149 12.49 -8.35 7.23
CA PRO A 149 13.28 -7.14 7.46
C PRO A 149 14.49 -7.37 8.37
N CYS A 150 15.64 -6.79 8.02
CA CYS A 150 16.94 -7.06 8.65
C CYS A 150 17.70 -5.77 9.06
N PRO A 151 17.15 -4.95 9.98
CA PRO A 151 17.62 -3.59 10.22
C PRO A 151 19.10 -3.48 10.63
N GLU A 152 19.67 -4.50 11.27
CA GLU A 152 21.05 -4.49 11.80
C GLU A 152 22.15 -4.54 10.73
N HIS A 153 21.88 -5.15 9.57
CA HIS A 153 22.90 -5.40 8.54
C HIS A 153 22.44 -4.97 7.13
N ASN A 154 21.14 -4.85 6.88
CA ASN A 154 20.57 -4.49 5.58
C ASN A 154 21.02 -5.41 4.40
N LEU A 155 21.31 -6.69 4.67
CA LEU A 155 21.76 -7.69 3.68
C LEU A 155 20.68 -8.73 3.28
N CYS A 156 19.46 -8.61 3.81
CA CYS A 156 18.34 -9.50 3.48
C CYS A 156 17.95 -9.41 2.01
N ASP A 157 17.56 -10.55 1.45
CA ASP A 157 17.10 -10.72 0.08
C ASP A 157 15.85 -11.62 0.10
N TRP A 158 15.19 -11.78 -1.05
CA TRP A 158 14.08 -12.72 -1.17
C TRP A 158 14.50 -14.17 -0.94
N ILE A 159 13.66 -14.94 -0.24
CA ILE A 159 13.80 -16.37 -0.06
C ILE A 159 12.64 -17.07 -0.78
N GLU A 160 12.96 -17.95 -1.73
CA GLU A 160 11.98 -18.88 -2.32
C GLU A 160 11.73 -20.03 -1.34
N VAL A 161 10.50 -20.19 -0.86
CA VAL A 161 10.14 -21.28 0.06
C VAL A 161 10.19 -22.61 -0.70
N GLN A 162 10.92 -23.59 -0.17
CA GLN A 162 11.12 -24.88 -0.84
C GLN A 162 10.09 -25.92 -0.38
N GLU A 163 9.75 -25.90 0.90
CA GLU A 163 8.97 -26.92 1.62
C GLU A 163 7.45 -26.77 1.41
N GLN A 164 7.01 -25.59 0.99
CA GLN A 164 5.60 -25.27 0.75
C GLN A 164 5.40 -24.50 -0.56
N ASN A 165 4.35 -24.86 -1.29
CA ASN A 165 3.88 -24.18 -2.48
C ASN A 165 2.34 -24.09 -2.39
N LEU A 166 1.74 -23.15 -3.12
CA LEU A 166 0.29 -23.15 -3.35
C LEU A 166 -0.10 -24.42 -4.10
N THR A 167 -1.18 -25.08 -3.71
CA THR A 167 -1.68 -26.26 -4.43
C THR A 167 -2.44 -25.86 -5.69
N THR A 168 -3.13 -24.71 -5.69
CA THR A 168 -3.71 -24.15 -6.92
C THR A 168 -2.73 -23.14 -7.53
N ALA A 169 -2.56 -23.15 -8.85
CA ALA A 169 -1.85 -22.08 -9.55
C ALA A 169 -2.64 -20.76 -9.41
N ARG A 170 -1.97 -19.67 -9.03
CA ARG A 170 -2.61 -18.37 -8.73
C ARG A 170 -1.90 -17.21 -9.42
N TRP A 171 -2.68 -16.52 -10.25
CA TRP A 171 -2.31 -15.32 -11.00
C TRP A 171 -3.52 -14.37 -10.94
N TYR A 172 -3.36 -13.12 -10.47
CA TYR A 172 -4.46 -12.22 -10.04
C TYR A 172 -5.33 -12.75 -8.88
N ALA A 173 -4.71 -13.43 -7.91
CA ALA A 173 -5.38 -13.76 -6.65
C ALA A 173 -5.27 -12.60 -5.65
N SER A 174 -6.22 -12.49 -4.72
CA SER A 174 -6.09 -11.60 -3.56
C SER A 174 -5.76 -12.42 -2.32
N ASN A 175 -5.22 -11.78 -1.28
CA ASN A 175 -5.05 -12.42 0.01
C ASN A 175 -5.49 -11.52 1.17
N GLN A 176 -5.60 -12.12 2.36
CA GLN A 176 -5.97 -11.44 3.61
C GLN A 176 -5.31 -12.15 4.80
N ILE A 177 -4.64 -11.39 5.67
CA ILE A 177 -4.15 -11.85 6.98
C ILE A 177 -5.34 -12.15 7.90
N LEU A 178 -5.28 -13.26 8.62
CA LEU A 178 -6.36 -13.80 9.44
C LEU A 178 -6.10 -13.63 10.95
N PRO A 179 -7.14 -13.77 11.79
CA PRO A 179 -7.04 -13.78 13.26
C PRO A 179 -6.01 -14.77 13.83
N ASP A 180 -5.77 -15.90 13.14
CA ASP A 180 -4.81 -16.94 13.55
C ASP A 180 -3.38 -16.72 13.02
N GLY A 181 -3.11 -15.57 12.41
CA GLY A 181 -1.82 -15.21 11.83
C GLY A 181 -1.49 -15.88 10.49
N ARG A 182 -2.35 -16.77 9.98
CA ARG A 182 -2.24 -17.31 8.61
C ARG A 182 -2.82 -16.34 7.60
N ILE A 183 -2.52 -16.56 6.33
CA ILE A 183 -2.99 -15.79 5.19
C ILE A 183 -3.93 -16.67 4.38
N ILE A 184 -5.17 -16.20 4.13
CA ILE A 184 -6.04 -16.82 3.11
C ILE A 184 -5.67 -16.25 1.74
N VAL A 185 -5.51 -17.10 0.72
CA VAL A 185 -5.31 -16.68 -0.67
C VAL A 185 -6.54 -17.12 -1.48
N VAL A 186 -7.23 -16.16 -2.09
CA VAL A 186 -8.55 -16.33 -2.73
C VAL A 186 -8.49 -15.98 -4.20
N GLY A 187 -9.01 -16.87 -5.05
CA GLY A 187 -9.16 -16.61 -6.47
C GLY A 187 -7.86 -16.69 -7.27
N GLY A 188 -7.85 -15.94 -8.37
CA GLY A 188 -6.88 -16.04 -9.46
C GLY A 188 -7.52 -16.56 -10.76
N ARG A 189 -6.86 -16.31 -11.88
CA ARG A 189 -7.29 -16.74 -13.22
C ARG A 189 -7.46 -18.26 -13.26
N SER A 190 -8.67 -18.70 -13.62
CA SER A 190 -9.11 -20.11 -13.59
C SER A 190 -9.10 -20.80 -12.21
N ALA A 191 -8.77 -20.09 -11.12
CA ALA A 191 -8.68 -20.62 -9.77
C ALA A 191 -9.94 -20.27 -8.96
N PHE A 192 -10.99 -21.09 -9.09
CA PHE A 192 -12.26 -20.90 -8.36
C PHE A 192 -12.21 -21.45 -6.92
N SER A 193 -11.11 -21.19 -6.20
CA SER A 193 -10.81 -21.76 -4.89
C SER A 193 -10.11 -20.76 -3.98
N TYR A 194 -10.02 -21.10 -2.69
CA TYR A 194 -9.08 -20.51 -1.75
C TYR A 194 -8.23 -21.57 -1.05
N GLU A 195 -7.14 -21.15 -0.43
CA GLU A 195 -6.28 -21.97 0.43
C GLU A 195 -5.57 -21.10 1.47
N PHE A 196 -4.97 -21.72 2.49
CA PHE A 196 -4.23 -21.04 3.54
C PHE A 196 -2.71 -21.15 3.35
N VAL A 197 -1.99 -20.13 3.81
CA VAL A 197 -0.52 -20.03 3.82
C VAL A 197 -0.05 -19.50 5.18
N PRO A 198 0.92 -20.14 5.86
CA PRO A 198 1.40 -21.49 5.59
C PRO A 198 0.29 -22.53 5.78
N LYS A 199 0.45 -23.71 5.19
CA LYS A 199 -0.50 -24.83 5.36
C LYS A 199 -0.28 -25.51 6.71
N SER A 200 -1.37 -25.76 7.43
CA SER A 200 -1.39 -26.63 8.61
C SER A 200 -1.50 -28.08 8.17
N TYR A 201 -0.38 -28.82 8.23
CA TYR A 201 -0.27 -30.21 7.79
C TYR A 201 -1.27 -31.19 8.42
N GLN A 202 -1.87 -30.85 9.57
CA GLN A 202 -2.82 -31.72 10.26
C GLN A 202 -4.28 -31.50 9.84
N ASN A 203 -4.64 -30.28 9.41
CA ASN A 203 -6.06 -29.87 9.33
C ASN A 203 -6.46 -29.18 8.00
N ASP A 204 -5.53 -28.63 7.23
CA ASP A 204 -5.87 -27.89 6.01
C ASP A 204 -6.04 -28.83 4.80
N LYS A 205 -7.16 -28.66 4.09
CA LYS A 205 -7.29 -29.21 2.73
C LYS A 205 -6.34 -28.47 1.79
N SER A 206 -5.86 -29.16 0.76
CA SER A 206 -5.00 -28.58 -0.27
C SER A 206 -5.58 -27.28 -0.86
N PHE A 207 -6.89 -27.26 -1.12
CA PHE A 207 -7.69 -26.08 -1.44
C PHE A 207 -9.17 -26.30 -1.08
N TYR A 208 -9.94 -25.23 -1.08
CA TYR A 208 -11.38 -25.20 -0.85
C TYR A 208 -12.08 -24.57 -2.04
N TYR A 209 -13.04 -25.27 -2.66
CA TYR A 209 -13.79 -24.74 -3.80
C TYR A 209 -14.80 -23.66 -3.35
N LEU A 210 -14.79 -22.50 -4.03
CA LEU A 210 -15.64 -21.36 -3.72
C LEU A 210 -16.49 -20.98 -4.95
N ARG A 211 -17.76 -21.42 -4.97
CA ARG A 211 -18.70 -21.20 -6.08
C ARG A 211 -18.86 -19.74 -6.47
N PHE A 212 -18.78 -18.82 -5.49
CA PHE A 212 -18.90 -17.38 -5.68
C PHE A 212 -17.98 -16.84 -6.79
N LEU A 213 -16.72 -17.29 -6.82
CA LEU A 213 -15.73 -16.86 -7.82
C LEU A 213 -16.11 -17.31 -9.24
N ARG A 214 -16.76 -18.47 -9.38
CA ARG A 214 -17.19 -18.98 -10.69
C ARG A 214 -18.42 -18.27 -11.22
N VAL A 215 -19.36 -17.88 -10.36
CA VAL A 215 -20.60 -17.19 -10.75
C VAL A 215 -20.46 -15.67 -10.87
N THR A 216 -19.33 -15.11 -10.46
CA THR A 216 -18.95 -13.69 -10.67
C THR A 216 -18.02 -13.50 -11.87
N ARG A 217 -17.47 -14.57 -12.46
CA ARG A 217 -16.68 -14.48 -13.68
C ARG A 217 -17.59 -14.21 -14.88
N ASP A 218 -17.33 -13.13 -15.62
CA ASP A 218 -18.01 -12.93 -16.90
C ASP A 218 -17.55 -13.98 -17.93
N SER A 219 -18.44 -14.37 -18.86
CA SER A 219 -18.18 -15.41 -19.86
C SER A 219 -17.30 -14.94 -21.02
N ASN A 220 -17.25 -13.63 -21.27
CA ASN A 220 -16.52 -13.01 -22.38
C ASN A 220 -15.00 -13.28 -22.27
N PRO A 221 -14.35 -13.86 -23.32
CA PRO A 221 -12.91 -14.09 -23.30
C PRO A 221 -12.10 -12.81 -23.08
N GLY A 222 -11.32 -12.78 -21.99
CA GLY A 222 -10.48 -11.66 -21.56
C GLY A 222 -11.12 -10.72 -20.52
N GLU A 223 -12.45 -10.64 -20.46
CA GLU A 223 -13.18 -9.70 -19.59
C GLU A 223 -13.61 -10.32 -18.27
N GLU A 224 -12.74 -11.05 -17.59
CA GLU A 224 -13.19 -11.94 -16.49
C GLU A 224 -13.89 -11.21 -15.33
N ASN A 225 -13.51 -9.95 -15.08
CA ASN A 225 -14.17 -8.99 -14.18
C ASN A 225 -14.39 -9.49 -12.74
N ASN A 226 -13.65 -10.52 -12.31
CA ASN A 226 -13.70 -11.12 -10.98
C ASN A 226 -12.29 -11.36 -10.37
N LEU A 227 -11.24 -10.93 -11.08
CA LEU A 227 -9.84 -11.08 -10.70
C LEU A 227 -9.41 -9.99 -9.72
N TYR A 228 -8.50 -10.32 -8.80
CA TYR A 228 -8.31 -9.56 -7.56
C TYR A 228 -9.64 -9.27 -6.84
N PRO A 229 -10.35 -10.29 -6.34
CA PRO A 229 -11.56 -10.07 -5.54
C PRO A 229 -11.20 -9.24 -4.30
N PHE A 230 -12.04 -8.27 -3.94
CA PHE A 230 -11.76 -7.44 -2.76
C PHE A 230 -12.11 -8.25 -1.51
N LEU A 231 -11.13 -8.43 -0.64
CA LEU A 231 -11.25 -9.16 0.62
C LEU A 231 -11.13 -8.18 1.77
N HIS A 232 -12.11 -8.19 2.68
CA HIS A 232 -12.04 -7.44 3.94
C HIS A 232 -12.45 -8.36 5.09
N LEU A 233 -11.54 -8.62 6.03
CA LEU A 233 -11.87 -9.31 7.28
C LEU A 233 -12.75 -8.41 8.15
N LEU A 234 -13.89 -8.91 8.62
CA LEU A 234 -14.84 -8.15 9.43
C LEU A 234 -14.64 -8.39 10.93
N PRO A 235 -15.17 -7.50 11.80
CA PRO A 235 -15.05 -7.62 13.26
C PRO A 235 -15.60 -8.93 13.85
N ASP A 236 -16.56 -9.56 13.18
CA ASP A 236 -17.14 -10.86 13.57
C ASP A 236 -16.25 -12.08 13.20
N GLY A 237 -15.13 -11.84 12.50
CA GLY A 237 -14.22 -12.86 12.02
C GLY A 237 -14.60 -13.50 10.68
N ASN A 238 -15.68 -13.09 10.02
CA ASN A 238 -15.99 -13.51 8.65
C ASN A 238 -15.27 -12.62 7.63
N LEU A 239 -15.18 -13.09 6.38
CA LEU A 239 -14.67 -12.29 5.27
C LEU A 239 -15.82 -11.69 4.46
N PHE A 240 -15.80 -10.38 4.26
CA PHE A 240 -16.49 -9.77 3.13
C PHE A 240 -15.67 -10.05 1.87
N ILE A 241 -16.29 -10.66 0.87
CA ILE A 241 -15.68 -10.93 -0.44
C ILE A 241 -16.52 -10.24 -1.50
N PHE A 242 -15.96 -9.29 -2.24
CA PHE A 242 -16.57 -8.66 -3.41
C PHE A 242 -15.89 -9.11 -4.69
N ALA A 243 -16.69 -9.46 -5.70
CA ALA A 243 -16.21 -9.71 -7.06
C ALA A 243 -17.25 -9.26 -8.10
N ASN A 244 -16.78 -8.64 -9.18
CA ASN A 244 -17.57 -8.13 -10.30
C ASN A 244 -18.53 -7.00 -9.89
N ARG A 245 -19.68 -7.38 -9.35
CA ARG A 245 -20.75 -6.52 -8.80
C ARG A 245 -21.47 -7.15 -7.59
N LYS A 246 -21.05 -8.34 -7.17
CA LYS A 246 -21.64 -9.10 -6.07
C LYS A 246 -20.72 -9.04 -4.86
N SER A 247 -21.30 -9.20 -3.67
CA SER A 247 -20.53 -9.47 -2.47
C SER A 247 -21.22 -10.49 -1.55
N ILE A 248 -20.42 -11.18 -0.75
CA ILE A 248 -20.86 -12.16 0.24
C ILE A 248 -20.17 -11.95 1.57
N LEU A 249 -20.85 -12.36 2.64
CA LEU A 249 -20.25 -12.64 3.94
C LEU A 249 -19.86 -14.12 3.96
N PHE A 250 -18.60 -14.42 4.24
CA PHE A 250 -18.03 -15.75 4.04
C PHE A 250 -17.32 -16.27 5.29
N ASP A 251 -17.84 -17.38 5.82
CA ASP A 251 -17.22 -18.20 6.86
C ASP A 251 -16.22 -19.14 6.19
N TYR A 252 -14.95 -18.72 6.18
CA TYR A 252 -13.87 -19.45 5.53
C TYR A 252 -13.40 -20.69 6.30
N TYR A 253 -13.69 -20.78 7.60
CA TYR A 253 -13.44 -21.98 8.40
C TYR A 253 -14.42 -23.10 8.01
N ARG A 254 -15.72 -22.76 7.83
CA ARG A 254 -16.76 -23.73 7.45
C ARG A 254 -16.97 -23.85 5.93
N ASN A 255 -16.23 -23.09 5.12
CA ASN A 255 -16.41 -22.97 3.66
C ASN A 255 -17.87 -22.65 3.28
N ARG A 256 -18.46 -21.63 3.91
CA ARG A 256 -19.90 -21.35 3.82
C ARG A 256 -20.17 -19.86 3.60
N VAL A 257 -21.03 -19.55 2.62
CA VAL A 257 -21.65 -18.22 2.48
C VAL A 257 -22.66 -18.05 3.61
N VAL A 258 -22.46 -17.04 4.45
CA VAL A 258 -23.34 -16.68 5.58
C VAL A 258 -24.46 -15.76 5.13
N LYS A 259 -24.15 -14.79 4.26
CA LYS A 259 -25.07 -13.77 3.72
C LYS A 259 -24.65 -13.44 2.29
N GLU A 260 -25.60 -13.28 1.38
CA GLU A 260 -25.36 -12.55 0.13
C GLU A 260 -25.81 -11.11 0.34
N TYR A 261 -24.98 -10.14 -0.07
CA TYR A 261 -25.33 -8.72 -0.03
C TYR A 261 -26.03 -8.31 -1.33
N PRO A 262 -26.83 -7.22 -1.35
CA PRO A 262 -27.41 -6.71 -2.57
C PRO A 262 -26.33 -6.40 -3.63
N LEU A 263 -26.72 -6.44 -4.91
CA LEU A 263 -25.87 -5.99 -6.00
C LEU A 263 -25.53 -4.51 -5.81
N ILE A 264 -24.29 -4.12 -6.08
CA ILE A 264 -23.97 -2.70 -6.19
C ILE A 264 -24.76 -2.09 -7.38
N PRO A 265 -25.48 -0.98 -7.17
CA PRO A 265 -26.17 -0.26 -8.25
C PRO A 265 -25.23 0.19 -9.38
N GLY A 266 -25.83 0.46 -10.54
CA GLY A 266 -25.11 0.69 -11.80
C GLY A 266 -24.90 -0.60 -12.60
N GLU A 267 -24.13 -0.55 -13.68
CA GLU A 267 -23.72 -1.72 -14.48
C GLU A 267 -22.21 -1.99 -14.40
N GLU A 268 -21.46 -1.07 -13.82
CA GLU A 268 -20.00 -1.04 -13.89
C GLU A 268 -19.35 -2.14 -13.06
N LYS A 269 -18.38 -2.78 -13.70
CA LYS A 269 -17.58 -3.90 -13.20
C LYS A 269 -16.42 -3.33 -12.39
N ARG A 270 -16.22 -3.80 -11.15
CA ARG A 270 -15.25 -3.19 -10.21
C ARG A 270 -13.94 -3.95 -10.07
N ASN A 271 -13.83 -5.18 -10.57
CA ASN A 271 -12.61 -5.99 -10.48
C ASN A 271 -11.92 -6.11 -11.84
N TYR A 272 -10.69 -6.63 -11.87
CA TYR A 272 -9.87 -6.65 -13.09
C TYR A 272 -10.52 -7.48 -14.22
N PRO A 273 -10.51 -7.02 -15.49
CA PRO A 273 -9.78 -5.85 -16.01
C PRO A 273 -10.48 -4.48 -15.89
N SER A 274 -11.77 -4.43 -15.55
CA SER A 274 -12.46 -3.14 -15.43
C SER A 274 -11.99 -2.29 -14.24
N THR A 275 -11.43 -2.91 -13.20
CA THR A 275 -10.53 -2.33 -12.17
C THR A 275 -11.00 -0.99 -11.57
N GLY A 276 -11.93 -1.07 -10.63
CA GLY A 276 -12.08 -0.11 -9.55
C GLY A 276 -11.17 -0.48 -8.36
N SER A 277 -11.51 0.00 -7.17
CA SER A 277 -10.84 -0.34 -5.91
C SER A 277 -11.81 -0.35 -4.73
N SER A 278 -11.34 -0.79 -3.56
CA SER A 278 -12.16 -0.92 -2.36
C SER A 278 -11.35 -0.81 -1.07
N VAL A 279 -11.99 -0.26 -0.03
CA VAL A 279 -11.47 -0.18 1.35
C VAL A 279 -12.54 -0.62 2.35
N LEU A 280 -12.11 -1.24 3.44
CA LEU A 280 -12.86 -1.26 4.70
C LEU A 280 -12.64 0.10 5.37
N LEU A 281 -13.70 0.87 5.58
CA LEU A 281 -13.60 2.16 6.28
C LEU A 281 -13.16 1.95 7.75
N PRO A 282 -12.57 2.97 8.40
CA PRO A 282 -11.92 2.81 9.70
C PRO A 282 -12.83 2.18 10.76
N LEU A 283 -12.34 1.14 11.42
CA LEU A 283 -13.02 0.52 12.56
C LEU A 283 -12.84 1.43 13.78
N ASN A 284 -13.92 2.06 14.23
CA ASN A 284 -13.89 3.01 15.33
C ASN A 284 -14.34 2.36 16.64
N LEU A 285 -13.43 2.28 17.62
CA LEU A 285 -13.68 1.71 18.94
C LEU A 285 -14.11 2.74 19.99
N THR A 286 -14.18 4.03 19.65
CA THR A 286 -14.55 5.12 20.57
C THR A 286 -15.89 4.82 21.28
N GLY A 287 -15.90 4.81 22.62
CA GLY A 287 -17.10 4.59 23.43
C GLY A 287 -17.64 3.16 23.37
N LEU A 288 -16.83 2.20 22.93
CA LEU A 288 -17.15 0.77 23.01
C LEU A 288 -16.64 0.13 24.31
N ASN A 289 -15.79 0.82 25.08
CA ASN A 289 -15.30 0.44 26.42
C ASN A 289 -14.75 -0.99 26.48
N GLY A 290 -14.05 -1.45 25.45
CA GLY A 290 -13.54 -2.82 25.37
C GLY A 290 -14.60 -3.93 25.17
N SER A 291 -15.89 -3.59 24.99
CA SER A 291 -17.01 -4.53 25.23
C SER A 291 -17.83 -4.96 24.00
N ARG A 292 -17.79 -4.21 22.90
CA ARG A 292 -18.65 -4.43 21.71
C ARG A 292 -17.84 -4.35 20.42
N LEU A 293 -18.14 -5.20 19.45
CA LEU A 293 -17.54 -5.11 18.12
C LEU A 293 -17.96 -3.79 17.42
N PRO A 294 -17.05 -3.14 16.68
CA PRO A 294 -17.38 -1.96 15.90
C PRO A 294 -18.28 -2.28 14.70
N GLU A 295 -19.03 -1.28 14.25
CA GLU A 295 -19.64 -1.30 12.91
C GLU A 295 -18.55 -1.37 11.83
N ALA A 296 -18.85 -2.06 10.72
CA ALA A 296 -17.97 -2.14 9.56
C ALA A 296 -18.70 -1.65 8.30
N GLU A 297 -18.06 -0.74 7.57
CA GLU A 297 -18.57 -0.21 6.31
C GLU A 297 -17.52 -0.39 5.21
N VAL A 298 -17.92 -0.98 4.08
CA VAL A 298 -17.03 -1.19 2.92
C VAL A 298 -17.38 -0.17 1.85
N MET A 299 -16.36 0.45 1.27
CA MET A 299 -16.46 1.36 0.13
C MET A 299 -15.88 0.69 -1.13
N VAL A 300 -16.53 0.86 -2.28
CA VAL A 300 -16.07 0.37 -3.59
C VAL A 300 -16.24 1.49 -4.62
N CYS A 301 -15.17 1.88 -5.32
CA CYS A 301 -15.16 3.02 -6.24
C CYS A 301 -14.60 2.70 -7.63
N GLY A 302 -15.06 3.47 -8.63
CA GLY A 302 -14.50 3.43 -9.98
C GLY A 302 -14.78 2.12 -10.71
N GLY A 303 -13.98 1.81 -11.71
CA GLY A 303 -14.17 0.65 -12.59
C GLY A 303 -14.68 1.05 -13.97
N ALA A 304 -15.22 0.09 -14.75
CA ALA A 304 -15.63 0.34 -16.13
C ALA A 304 -16.91 -0.42 -16.52
N PHE A 305 -17.61 0.07 -17.54
CA PHE A 305 -18.84 -0.54 -18.06
C PHE A 305 -18.60 -1.93 -18.70
N PRO A 306 -19.62 -2.79 -18.77
CA PRO A 306 -19.52 -4.08 -19.46
C PRO A 306 -19.03 -3.93 -20.91
N GLY A 307 -18.14 -4.81 -21.36
CA GLY A 307 -17.57 -4.75 -22.72
C GLY A 307 -16.41 -3.76 -22.91
N ALA A 308 -16.12 -2.88 -21.94
CA ALA A 308 -15.12 -1.82 -22.07
C ALA A 308 -13.71 -2.35 -22.39
N PHE A 309 -13.31 -3.50 -21.82
CA PHE A 309 -12.01 -4.11 -22.11
C PHE A 309 -11.96 -4.63 -23.54
N ASN A 310 -13.03 -5.25 -24.06
CA ASN A 310 -13.08 -5.68 -25.46
C ASN A 310 -13.04 -4.49 -26.43
N PHE A 311 -13.69 -3.37 -26.10
CA PHE A 311 -13.59 -2.13 -26.88
C PHE A 311 -12.16 -1.55 -26.86
N ALA A 312 -11.52 -1.46 -25.69
CA ALA A 312 -10.14 -0.98 -25.59
C ALA A 312 -9.14 -1.94 -26.26
N ASN A 313 -9.16 -3.22 -25.88
CA ASN A 313 -8.17 -4.21 -26.30
C ASN A 313 -8.23 -4.59 -27.78
N ARG A 314 -9.44 -4.63 -28.38
CA ARG A 314 -9.60 -5.08 -29.78
C ARG A 314 -9.87 -3.94 -30.76
N LYS A 315 -10.50 -2.85 -30.32
CA LYS A 315 -10.92 -1.73 -31.19
C LYS A 315 -10.23 -0.40 -30.85
N LYS A 316 -9.45 -0.35 -29.75
CA LYS A 316 -8.84 0.88 -29.20
C LYS A 316 -9.86 2.03 -29.04
N VAL A 317 -11.06 1.66 -28.62
CA VAL A 317 -12.15 2.57 -28.22
C VAL A 317 -12.20 2.59 -26.69
N PHE A 318 -11.93 3.74 -26.08
CA PHE A 318 -11.78 3.88 -24.63
C PHE A 318 -13.04 4.51 -24.02
N LEU A 319 -13.97 3.69 -23.56
CA LEU A 319 -15.19 4.14 -22.89
C LEU A 319 -14.87 4.91 -21.60
N GLU A 320 -15.70 5.88 -21.21
CA GLU A 320 -15.51 6.58 -19.92
C GLU A 320 -15.65 5.60 -18.75
N ALA A 321 -14.76 5.72 -17.76
CA ALA A 321 -14.76 4.91 -16.55
C ALA A 321 -15.89 5.34 -15.60
N SER A 322 -16.19 4.50 -14.61
CA SER A 322 -17.20 4.83 -13.61
C SER A 322 -16.77 6.02 -12.74
N ARG A 323 -17.74 6.89 -12.45
CA ARG A 323 -17.64 7.93 -11.41
C ARG A 323 -18.17 7.46 -10.06
N THR A 324 -18.84 6.30 -9.99
CA THR A 324 -19.63 5.93 -8.82
C THR A 324 -18.78 5.28 -7.73
N CYS A 325 -19.09 5.62 -6.49
CA CYS A 325 -18.64 4.93 -5.29
C CYS A 325 -19.87 4.40 -4.54
N GLY A 326 -19.88 3.12 -4.21
CA GLY A 326 -20.88 2.55 -3.29
C GLY A 326 -20.26 2.36 -1.91
N ARG A 327 -21.01 2.68 -0.86
CA ARG A 327 -20.74 2.25 0.52
C ARG A 327 -21.82 1.30 1.00
N ILE A 328 -21.45 0.30 1.79
CA ILE A 328 -22.37 -0.64 2.42
C ILE A 328 -21.91 -0.93 3.85
N ARG A 329 -22.80 -0.71 4.82
CA ARG A 329 -22.58 -1.11 6.22
C ARG A 329 -22.84 -2.60 6.35
N VAL A 330 -21.77 -3.38 6.28
CA VAL A 330 -21.84 -4.85 6.16
C VAL A 330 -22.31 -5.54 7.44
N THR A 331 -22.20 -4.84 8.58
CA THR A 331 -22.69 -5.25 9.91
C THR A 331 -24.18 -4.97 10.14
N ASP A 332 -24.85 -4.21 9.27
CA ASP A 332 -26.26 -3.86 9.48
C ASP A 332 -27.16 -5.12 9.30
N PRO A 333 -28.31 -5.19 9.99
CA PRO A 333 -29.28 -6.27 9.79
C PRO A 333 -29.72 -6.36 8.32
N GLU A 334 -30.03 -5.21 7.72
CA GLU A 334 -30.44 -5.04 6.32
C GLU A 334 -29.49 -4.05 5.59
N PRO A 335 -28.32 -4.53 5.11
CA PRO A 335 -27.31 -3.69 4.45
C PRO A 335 -27.76 -3.21 3.08
N GLU A 336 -27.70 -1.90 2.86
CA GLU A 336 -27.97 -1.28 1.57
C GLU A 336 -26.75 -0.53 1.01
N TRP A 337 -26.70 -0.37 -0.31
CA TRP A 337 -25.66 0.41 -0.99
C TRP A 337 -26.03 1.89 -1.05
N VAL A 338 -25.33 2.72 -0.28
CA VAL A 338 -25.37 4.18 -0.41
C VAL A 338 -24.42 4.60 -1.52
N MET A 339 -24.96 5.10 -2.63
CA MET A 339 -24.19 5.49 -3.81
C MET A 339 -23.85 6.99 -3.80
N GLU A 340 -22.60 7.31 -4.11
CA GLU A 340 -22.07 8.66 -4.24
C GLU A 340 -21.24 8.78 -5.53
N VAL A 341 -20.89 10.02 -5.94
CA VAL A 341 -20.26 10.31 -7.23
C VAL A 341 -18.95 11.07 -7.04
N MET A 342 -17.85 10.49 -7.54
CA MET A 342 -16.53 11.11 -7.56
C MET A 342 -16.50 12.35 -8.48
N PRO A 343 -15.63 13.34 -8.22
CA PRO A 343 -15.47 14.54 -9.06
C PRO A 343 -15.03 14.24 -10.52
N MET A 344 -14.45 13.07 -10.79
CA MET A 344 -14.11 12.57 -12.14
C MET A 344 -14.23 11.05 -12.24
N PRO A 345 -14.40 10.50 -13.47
CA PRO A 345 -14.33 9.06 -13.73
C PRO A 345 -12.93 8.53 -13.45
N ARG A 346 -12.83 7.30 -12.94
CA ARG A 346 -11.54 6.67 -12.65
C ARG A 346 -11.57 5.15 -12.80
N VAL A 347 -10.73 4.65 -13.70
CA VAL A 347 -10.30 3.24 -13.79
C VAL A 347 -8.85 3.13 -13.33
N MET A 348 -8.49 1.99 -12.72
CA MET A 348 -7.22 1.78 -12.02
C MET A 348 -6.92 2.74 -10.85
N PRO A 349 -7.89 3.06 -9.96
CA PRO A 349 -7.62 3.85 -8.76
C PRO A 349 -6.82 3.08 -7.71
N ASP A 350 -5.77 3.67 -7.13
CA ASP A 350 -5.30 3.22 -5.81
C ASP A 350 -6.13 3.92 -4.72
N MET A 351 -6.68 3.14 -3.78
CA MET A 351 -7.41 3.65 -2.61
C MET A 351 -6.68 3.29 -1.32
N LEU A 352 -6.31 4.31 -0.54
CA LEU A 352 -5.57 4.15 0.71
C LEU A 352 -6.30 4.85 1.87
N LEU A 353 -6.39 4.17 3.01
CA LEU A 353 -6.80 4.76 4.28
C LEU A 353 -5.67 5.63 4.84
N LEU A 354 -6.04 6.80 5.36
CA LEU A 354 -5.14 7.71 6.07
C LEU A 354 -5.33 7.58 7.59
N PRO A 355 -4.32 7.92 8.43
CA PRO A 355 -4.42 7.73 9.88
C PRO A 355 -5.56 8.51 10.55
N ASN A 356 -5.99 9.61 9.95
CA ASN A 356 -7.14 10.41 10.42
C ASN A 356 -8.51 9.87 9.95
N GLY A 357 -8.53 8.70 9.32
CA GLY A 357 -9.74 8.00 8.89
C GLY A 357 -10.32 8.44 7.53
N ASN A 358 -9.68 9.40 6.85
CA ASN A 358 -10.02 9.71 5.46
C ASN A 358 -9.49 8.62 4.51
N VAL A 359 -10.03 8.57 3.30
CA VAL A 359 -9.54 7.72 2.20
C VAL A 359 -9.04 8.63 1.10
N ILE A 360 -7.87 8.35 0.52
CA ILE A 360 -7.39 9.03 -0.68
C ILE A 360 -7.50 8.11 -1.89
N ILE A 361 -7.96 8.66 -3.01
CA ILE A 361 -8.13 7.98 -4.28
C ILE A 361 -7.22 8.65 -5.31
N LEU A 362 -6.21 7.94 -5.80
CA LEU A 362 -5.22 8.46 -6.75
C LEU A 362 -4.94 7.47 -7.90
N ASN A 363 -4.02 7.84 -8.79
CA ASN A 363 -3.61 7.07 -9.97
C ASN A 363 -4.76 6.77 -10.97
N GLY A 364 -4.43 6.10 -12.07
CA GLY A 364 -5.38 5.65 -13.06
C GLY A 364 -5.82 6.70 -14.08
N ALA A 365 -6.90 6.39 -14.80
CA ALA A 365 -7.30 7.06 -16.03
C ALA A 365 -8.82 7.32 -16.10
N ARG A 366 -9.24 8.27 -16.94
CA ARG A 366 -10.67 8.60 -17.16
C ARG A 366 -11.36 7.63 -18.12
N ASN A 367 -10.61 7.00 -19.02
CA ASN A 367 -11.16 6.22 -20.13
C ASN A 367 -10.44 4.88 -20.29
N GLY A 368 -11.19 3.82 -20.60
CA GLY A 368 -10.70 2.48 -20.89
C GLY A 368 -10.73 1.54 -19.68
N THR A 369 -9.78 0.60 -19.64
CA THR A 369 -9.67 -0.45 -18.62
C THR A 369 -8.22 -0.70 -18.22
N ALA A 370 -7.99 -1.53 -17.19
CA ALA A 370 -6.68 -2.14 -17.00
C ALA A 370 -6.30 -3.09 -18.15
N GLY A 371 -5.01 -3.44 -18.22
CA GLY A 371 -4.42 -4.18 -19.32
C GLY A 371 -3.65 -3.30 -20.31
N TRP A 372 -2.99 -3.95 -21.25
CA TRP A 372 -1.98 -3.34 -22.14
C TRP A 372 -2.55 -2.29 -23.08
N GLU A 373 -1.99 -1.08 -23.03
CA GLU A 373 -2.40 0.08 -23.84
C GLU A 373 -3.95 0.26 -23.90
N ASN A 374 -4.66 -0.07 -22.82
CA ASN A 374 -6.13 -0.16 -22.78
C ASN A 374 -6.80 0.99 -22.05
N ALA A 375 -6.05 2.05 -21.70
CA ALA A 375 -6.56 3.25 -21.08
C ALA A 375 -5.88 4.51 -21.63
N VAL A 376 -6.62 5.62 -21.62
CA VAL A 376 -6.17 6.96 -22.01
C VAL A 376 -6.73 8.02 -21.06
N ASN A 377 -6.24 9.26 -21.16
CA ASN A 377 -6.63 10.39 -20.32
C ASN A 377 -6.33 10.14 -18.82
N PRO A 378 -5.04 10.13 -18.41
CA PRO A 378 -4.63 9.97 -17.01
C PRO A 378 -5.31 10.98 -16.07
N VAL A 379 -5.53 10.57 -14.81
CA VAL A 379 -6.12 11.43 -13.77
C VAL A 379 -5.05 11.87 -12.77
N PHE A 380 -4.51 13.06 -13.01
CA PHE A 380 -3.42 13.63 -12.22
C PHE A 380 -3.80 14.07 -10.80
N ASN A 381 -5.01 14.59 -10.59
CA ASN A 381 -5.48 15.01 -9.27
C ASN A 381 -5.91 13.79 -8.43
N PRO A 382 -5.42 13.61 -7.19
CA PRO A 382 -6.09 12.76 -6.22
C PRO A 382 -7.44 13.32 -5.80
N VAL A 383 -8.26 12.48 -5.21
CA VAL A 383 -9.51 12.87 -4.54
C VAL A 383 -9.43 12.40 -3.09
N LEU A 384 -9.63 13.31 -2.14
CA LEU A 384 -9.79 12.98 -0.74
C LEU A 384 -11.27 12.66 -0.47
N TYR A 385 -11.53 11.50 0.10
CA TYR A 385 -12.82 11.10 0.64
C TYR A 385 -12.83 11.21 2.16
N LYS A 386 -13.75 12.03 2.70
CA LYS A 386 -14.03 12.21 4.12
C LYS A 386 -15.33 11.46 4.46
N PRO A 387 -15.31 10.43 5.35
CA PRO A 387 -16.52 9.68 5.69
C PRO A 387 -17.69 10.50 6.27
N GLY A 388 -17.45 11.71 6.78
CA GLY A 388 -18.44 12.63 7.33
C GLY A 388 -19.23 13.44 6.29
N SER A 389 -19.22 14.77 6.42
CA SER A 389 -19.89 15.71 5.50
C SER A 389 -18.93 16.27 4.44
N ARG A 390 -19.47 16.77 3.32
CA ARG A 390 -18.72 17.24 2.13
C ARG A 390 -17.65 16.22 1.67
N ARG A 391 -18.12 15.04 1.27
CA ARG A 391 -17.28 13.84 1.28
C ARG A 391 -16.14 13.84 0.27
N PHE A 392 -16.27 14.42 -0.92
CA PHE A 392 -15.18 14.41 -1.91
C PHE A 392 -14.56 15.80 -2.10
N GLU A 393 -13.24 15.87 -1.94
CA GLU A 393 -12.43 17.07 -2.19
C GLU A 393 -11.36 16.76 -3.24
N LEU A 394 -11.14 17.70 -4.17
CA LEU A 394 -10.11 17.56 -5.20
C LEU A 394 -8.77 18.05 -4.67
N LEU A 395 -7.70 17.28 -4.91
CA LEU A 395 -6.35 17.58 -4.43
C LEU A 395 -5.42 18.03 -5.57
N ALA A 396 -4.24 18.54 -5.20
CA ALA A 396 -3.21 19.02 -6.10
C ALA A 396 -2.78 17.93 -7.11
N SER A 397 -2.64 18.33 -8.38
CA SER A 397 -2.29 17.41 -9.47
C SER A 397 -0.84 16.94 -9.42
N ALA A 398 -0.64 15.64 -9.65
CA ALA A 398 0.67 15.09 -10.03
C ALA A 398 1.08 15.59 -11.43
N ASN A 399 2.37 15.46 -11.75
CA ASN A 399 2.86 15.66 -13.12
C ASN A 399 3.00 14.34 -13.89
N THR A 400 3.16 13.22 -13.18
CA THR A 400 3.48 11.90 -13.73
C THR A 400 2.19 11.09 -14.00
N PRO A 401 1.95 10.57 -15.21
CA PRO A 401 0.80 9.72 -15.48
C PRO A 401 1.00 8.32 -14.90
N ARG A 402 0.30 8.00 -13.82
CA ARG A 402 0.36 6.70 -13.13
C ARG A 402 -0.72 5.77 -13.69
N MET A 403 -0.38 5.01 -14.73
CA MET A 403 -1.29 4.17 -15.51
C MET A 403 -1.28 2.70 -15.02
N TYR A 404 -1.63 1.73 -15.88
CA TYR A 404 -1.61 0.31 -15.53
C TYR A 404 -0.23 -0.12 -14.99
N HIS A 405 -0.22 -0.88 -13.89
CA HIS A 405 0.96 -1.21 -13.08
C HIS A 405 1.62 -0.04 -12.33
N SER A 406 0.89 1.05 -12.03
CA SER A 406 1.23 1.90 -10.88
C SER A 406 0.89 1.20 -9.55
N SER A 407 1.42 1.74 -8.45
CA SER A 407 0.96 1.44 -7.09
C SER A 407 1.22 2.64 -6.17
N ALA A 408 0.51 2.65 -5.03
CA ALA A 408 0.73 3.62 -3.97
C ALA A 408 0.65 2.97 -2.57
N VAL A 409 1.38 3.50 -1.59
CA VAL A 409 1.32 3.05 -0.18
C VAL A 409 1.42 4.23 0.79
N LEU A 410 0.72 4.15 1.92
CA LEU A 410 0.89 5.10 3.04
C LEU A 410 2.23 4.83 3.75
N LEU A 411 3.02 5.89 3.97
CA LEU A 411 4.29 5.83 4.68
C LEU A 411 4.13 6.15 6.19
N PRO A 412 5.06 5.68 7.06
CA PRO A 412 5.02 5.94 8.50
C PRO A 412 5.05 7.42 8.89
N ASP A 413 5.57 8.30 8.03
CA ASP A 413 5.59 9.74 8.24
C ASP A 413 4.31 10.47 7.78
N GLY A 414 3.31 9.74 7.31
CA GLY A 414 2.02 10.25 6.84
C GLY A 414 1.99 10.69 5.37
N ARG A 415 3.12 10.60 4.63
CA ARG A 415 3.16 10.77 3.17
C ARG A 415 2.58 9.55 2.46
N ILE A 416 2.36 9.68 1.16
CA ILE A 416 1.98 8.57 0.28
C ILE A 416 3.08 8.41 -0.76
N LEU A 417 3.73 7.25 -0.80
CA LEU A 417 4.65 6.88 -1.86
C LEU A 417 3.86 6.42 -3.08
N VAL A 418 4.25 6.87 -4.26
CA VAL A 418 3.58 6.58 -5.53
C VAL A 418 4.64 6.25 -6.58
N GLY A 419 4.45 5.16 -7.32
CA GLY A 419 5.46 4.68 -8.25
C GLY A 419 4.88 3.89 -9.41
N GLY A 420 5.78 3.59 -10.35
CA GLY A 420 5.46 2.87 -11.58
C GLY A 420 4.66 3.71 -12.57
N SER A 421 4.70 3.31 -13.82
CA SER A 421 3.68 2.41 -14.33
C SER A 421 4.24 1.72 -15.58
N ASN A 422 3.75 0.52 -15.90
CA ASN A 422 4.12 -0.14 -17.15
C ASN A 422 2.86 -0.63 -17.88
N PRO A 423 2.28 0.21 -18.76
CA PRO A 423 1.11 -0.17 -19.55
C PRO A 423 1.44 -1.10 -20.73
N HIS A 424 2.66 -1.66 -20.79
CA HIS A 424 3.20 -2.43 -21.92
C HIS A 424 3.57 -3.87 -21.56
N ARG A 425 3.60 -4.73 -22.57
CA ARG A 425 3.96 -6.16 -22.45
C ARG A 425 5.43 -6.43 -22.06
N VAL A 426 6.31 -5.46 -22.26
CA VAL A 426 7.75 -5.42 -21.97
C VAL A 426 8.10 -4.02 -21.46
N TYR A 427 9.32 -3.76 -21.03
CA TYR A 427 9.73 -2.37 -20.80
C TYR A 427 9.85 -1.61 -22.15
N ASP A 428 9.11 -0.51 -22.28
CA ASP A 428 9.20 0.42 -23.42
C ASP A 428 9.32 1.87 -22.91
N PHE A 429 10.56 2.32 -22.78
CA PHE A 429 10.91 3.69 -22.37
C PHE A 429 10.72 4.74 -23.48
N ARG A 430 10.28 4.35 -24.67
CA ARG A 430 10.09 5.22 -25.84
C ARG A 430 8.64 5.32 -26.31
N ALA A 431 7.75 4.50 -25.75
CA ALA A 431 6.33 4.55 -26.05
C ALA A 431 5.74 5.94 -25.78
N TYR A 432 4.76 6.31 -26.60
CA TYR A 432 4.03 7.56 -26.50
C TYR A 432 2.52 7.28 -26.50
N PRO A 433 1.71 7.96 -25.68
CA PRO A 433 2.08 9.04 -24.73
C PRO A 433 2.53 8.57 -23.34
N TYR A 434 2.52 7.26 -23.04
CA TYR A 434 2.77 6.73 -21.69
C TYR A 434 3.93 5.72 -21.70
N PRO A 435 5.20 6.14 -21.63
CA PRO A 435 6.33 5.22 -21.54
C PRO A 435 6.32 4.44 -20.22
N THR A 436 7.08 3.35 -20.14
CA THR A 436 7.40 2.70 -18.86
C THR A 436 8.03 3.72 -17.91
N GLU A 437 7.38 3.92 -16.76
CA GLU A 437 7.71 4.95 -15.79
C GLU A 437 8.37 4.35 -14.53
N LEU A 438 9.58 4.81 -14.22
CA LEU A 438 10.48 4.26 -13.20
C LEU A 438 10.66 5.17 -11.97
N SER A 439 10.11 6.38 -11.99
CA SER A 439 10.22 7.34 -10.88
C SER A 439 9.37 6.96 -9.67
N LEU A 440 9.82 7.43 -8.51
CA LEU A 440 9.02 7.50 -7.29
C LEU A 440 8.72 8.95 -6.95
N ASP A 441 7.43 9.26 -6.80
CA ASP A 441 6.94 10.51 -6.24
C ASP A 441 6.39 10.25 -4.82
N ALA A 442 6.36 11.27 -3.98
CA ALA A 442 5.57 11.29 -2.77
C ALA A 442 4.54 12.42 -2.82
N TYR A 443 3.31 12.09 -2.44
CA TYR A 443 2.29 13.07 -2.11
C TYR A 443 2.31 13.36 -0.62
N TYR A 444 2.30 14.66 -0.29
CA TYR A 444 2.27 15.24 1.04
C TYR A 444 0.85 15.80 1.25
N PRO A 445 -0.01 15.12 2.04
CA PRO A 445 -1.37 15.61 2.30
C PRO A 445 -1.37 16.93 3.09
N ASP A 446 -2.47 17.69 3.03
CA ASP A 446 -2.58 19.03 3.63
C ASP A 446 -2.15 19.07 5.10
N TYR A 447 -2.41 18.02 5.89
CA TYR A 447 -1.99 17.92 7.29
C TYR A 447 -0.47 17.96 7.53
N MET A 448 0.35 18.00 6.47
CA MET A 448 1.80 18.19 6.53
C MET A 448 2.24 19.63 6.23
N GLY A 449 1.30 20.54 5.95
CA GLY A 449 1.58 21.95 5.68
C GLY A 449 2.24 22.69 6.85
N PRO A 450 3.03 23.75 6.59
CA PRO A 450 3.74 24.51 7.63
C PRO A 450 2.80 25.10 8.69
N GLU A 451 1.57 25.45 8.32
CA GLU A 451 0.52 25.94 9.21
C GLU A 451 0.03 24.91 10.25
N PHE A 452 0.30 23.62 10.01
CA PHE A 452 -0.08 22.52 10.91
C PHE A 452 1.04 22.06 11.84
N VAL A 453 2.27 22.59 11.69
CA VAL A 453 3.43 22.21 12.51
C VAL A 453 3.19 22.38 14.02
N PRO A 454 2.57 23.47 14.54
CA PRO A 454 2.30 23.61 15.98
C PRO A 454 1.32 22.56 16.53
N PHE A 455 0.45 22.02 15.67
CA PHE A 455 -0.61 21.07 16.02
C PHE A 455 -0.25 19.62 15.69
N ARG A 456 0.94 19.35 15.14
CA ARG A 456 1.37 18.00 14.77
C ARG A 456 2.04 17.31 15.96
N PRO A 457 1.48 16.20 16.48
CA PRO A 457 2.07 15.53 17.64
C PRO A 457 3.40 14.85 17.30
N SER A 458 4.32 14.81 18.25
CA SER A 458 5.54 14.00 18.17
C SER A 458 5.52 12.94 19.28
N ILE A 459 5.51 11.66 18.93
CA ILE A 459 5.51 10.57 19.91
C ILE A 459 6.87 10.51 20.61
N ILE A 460 6.87 10.55 21.94
CA ILE A 460 8.07 10.45 22.78
C ILE A 460 8.27 9.01 23.23
N ALA A 461 7.22 8.37 23.72
CA ALA A 461 7.28 6.99 24.24
C ALA A 461 5.92 6.28 24.11
N VAL A 462 5.97 4.98 23.83
CA VAL A 462 4.85 4.05 24.04
C VAL A 462 5.12 3.32 25.34
N GLU A 463 4.27 3.52 26.33
CA GLU A 463 4.41 2.93 27.67
C GLU A 463 3.81 1.53 27.69
N ALA A 464 4.42 0.61 26.93
CA ALA A 464 4.02 -0.79 26.85
C ALA A 464 5.22 -1.72 26.67
N ALA A 465 5.12 -2.94 27.21
CA ALA A 465 6.21 -3.91 27.15
C ALA A 465 6.58 -4.26 25.70
N LEU A 466 7.86 -4.05 25.33
CA LEU A 466 8.40 -4.34 23.99
C LEU A 466 7.63 -3.65 22.84
N ASN A 467 7.04 -2.47 23.07
CA ASN A 467 6.15 -1.78 22.11
C ASN A 467 4.96 -2.66 21.66
N THR A 468 4.42 -3.46 22.57
CA THR A 468 3.25 -4.31 22.33
C THR A 468 1.96 -3.53 22.62
N ALA A 469 1.00 -3.55 21.71
CA ALA A 469 -0.38 -3.13 21.98
C ALA A 469 -1.24 -4.39 22.17
N SER A 470 -1.29 -4.91 23.40
CA SER A 470 -1.98 -6.16 23.72
C SER A 470 -3.49 -6.06 23.48
N TYR A 471 -4.14 -7.18 23.12
CA TYR A 471 -5.60 -7.21 23.07
C TYR A 471 -6.24 -6.96 24.44
N ASN A 472 -7.29 -6.13 24.46
CA ASN A 472 -8.12 -5.84 25.64
C ASN A 472 -7.39 -5.28 26.89
N GLU A 473 -6.11 -4.91 26.78
CA GLU A 473 -5.37 -4.18 27.82
C GLU A 473 -5.37 -2.67 27.54
N THR A 474 -5.14 -1.85 28.56
CA THR A 474 -4.86 -0.42 28.37
C THR A 474 -3.37 -0.18 28.27
N PHE A 475 -2.96 0.72 27.37
CA PHE A 475 -1.59 1.25 27.34
C PHE A 475 -1.63 2.77 27.18
N SER A 476 -0.52 3.43 27.49
CA SER A 476 -0.38 4.88 27.33
C SER A 476 0.67 5.24 26.29
N VAL A 477 0.49 6.40 25.67
CA VAL A 477 1.47 7.01 24.75
C VAL A 477 1.71 8.44 25.22
N THR A 478 2.97 8.77 25.44
CA THR A 478 3.41 10.12 25.79
C THR A 478 3.93 10.81 24.53
N PHE A 479 3.46 12.03 24.26
CA PHE A 479 3.74 12.81 23.05
C PHE A 479 3.91 14.30 23.37
N SER A 480 4.71 15.02 22.58
CA SER A 480 4.79 16.49 22.64
C SER A 480 3.93 17.16 21.59
N LEU A 481 3.51 18.38 21.90
CA LEU A 481 2.65 19.21 21.08
C LEU A 481 2.87 20.69 21.45
N GLN A 482 3.01 21.59 20.47
CA GLN A 482 3.24 23.01 20.75
C GLN A 482 1.94 23.73 21.14
N GLU A 483 0.84 23.41 20.45
CA GLU A 483 -0.49 23.96 20.72
C GLU A 483 -1.56 22.86 20.74
N PHE A 484 -2.26 22.73 21.87
CA PHE A 484 -3.38 21.80 22.02
C PHE A 484 -4.70 22.42 21.55
N ARG A 485 -5.42 21.73 20.67
CA ARG A 485 -6.70 22.15 20.07
C ARG A 485 -7.61 20.96 19.79
N GLY A 486 -8.70 20.84 20.53
CA GLY A 486 -9.76 19.87 20.23
C GLY A 486 -9.41 18.43 20.60
N ARG A 487 -9.72 17.48 19.71
CA ARG A 487 -9.68 16.04 20.02
C ARG A 487 -8.34 15.39 19.67
N VAL A 488 -7.87 14.53 20.58
CA VAL A 488 -6.84 13.51 20.34
C VAL A 488 -7.49 12.14 20.11
N SER A 489 -6.89 11.33 19.24
CA SER A 489 -7.22 9.93 19.03
C SER A 489 -5.96 9.11 18.73
N VAL A 490 -5.96 7.84 19.12
CA VAL A 490 -4.88 6.88 18.79
C VAL A 490 -5.36 6.01 17.63
N ALA A 491 -4.57 5.91 16.56
CA ALA A 491 -4.90 5.11 15.38
C ALA A 491 -3.82 4.06 15.13
N LEU A 492 -4.23 2.79 15.02
CA LEU A 492 -3.38 1.70 14.54
C LEU A 492 -3.62 1.49 13.04
N VAL A 493 -2.56 1.55 12.24
CA VAL A 493 -2.65 1.38 10.78
C VAL A 493 -1.82 0.17 10.32
N ALA A 494 -2.49 -0.83 9.76
CA ALA A 494 -1.82 -1.96 9.10
C ALA A 494 -1.32 -1.53 7.72
N PRO A 495 -0.04 -1.77 7.36
CA PRO A 495 0.50 -1.42 6.05
C PRO A 495 -0.03 -2.35 4.96
N SER A 496 -0.45 -1.80 3.82
CA SER A 496 -0.93 -2.62 2.69
C SER A 496 0.17 -3.28 1.89
N PHE A 497 -0.19 -4.43 1.32
CA PHE A 497 0.41 -4.91 0.08
C PHE A 497 -0.41 -4.36 -1.08
N THR A 498 0.16 -3.49 -1.89
CA THR A 498 -0.56 -2.82 -2.97
C THR A 498 -0.05 -3.28 -4.33
N THR A 499 -0.98 -3.69 -5.18
CA THR A 499 -0.77 -3.91 -6.61
C THR A 499 -2.11 -3.84 -7.34
N HIS A 500 -2.10 -3.54 -8.64
CA HIS A 500 -3.29 -3.63 -9.50
C HIS A 500 -4.53 -2.95 -8.92
N SER A 501 -4.35 -1.76 -8.34
CA SER A 501 -5.44 -0.96 -7.75
C SER A 501 -6.12 -1.56 -6.52
N PHE A 502 -5.52 -2.57 -5.87
CA PHE A 502 -6.00 -3.08 -4.59
C PHE A 502 -4.86 -3.13 -3.55
N ALA A 503 -5.01 -2.28 -2.54
CA ALA A 503 -4.18 -2.26 -1.34
C ALA A 503 -4.74 -3.27 -0.33
N MET A 504 -4.30 -4.53 -0.48
CA MET A 504 -4.66 -5.66 0.37
C MET A 504 -4.17 -5.45 1.80
N ASN A 505 -4.87 -6.03 2.78
CA ASN A 505 -4.50 -6.03 4.20
C ASN A 505 -4.49 -4.67 4.92
N GLN A 506 -4.69 -3.53 4.24
CA GLN A 506 -4.81 -2.24 4.94
C GLN A 506 -5.96 -2.27 5.95
N ARG A 507 -5.73 -1.61 7.08
CA ARG A 507 -6.74 -1.43 8.13
C ARG A 507 -6.38 -0.20 8.94
N VAL A 508 -7.38 0.61 9.27
CA VAL A 508 -7.27 1.62 10.33
C VAL A 508 -8.21 1.22 11.46
N VAL A 509 -7.66 1.10 12.66
CA VAL A 509 -8.43 0.91 13.89
C VAL A 509 -8.21 2.15 14.75
N VAL A 510 -9.27 2.92 14.98
CA VAL A 510 -9.26 4.06 15.90
C VAL A 510 -9.58 3.51 17.29
N LEU A 511 -8.62 3.58 18.20
CA LEU A 511 -8.73 3.02 19.54
C LEU A 511 -9.63 3.87 20.45
N ASP A 512 -10.15 3.23 21.49
CA ASP A 512 -10.96 3.90 22.51
C ASP A 512 -10.05 4.62 23.50
N VAL A 513 -10.09 5.95 23.50
CA VAL A 513 -9.26 6.81 24.37
C VAL A 513 -10.01 7.08 25.67
N THR A 514 -9.43 6.64 26.79
CA THR A 514 -10.02 6.79 28.13
C THR A 514 -9.61 8.09 28.80
N GLU A 515 -8.38 8.55 28.56
CA GLU A 515 -7.79 9.71 29.24
C GLU A 515 -6.81 10.44 28.31
N VAL A 516 -6.81 11.77 28.40
CA VAL A 516 -5.77 12.64 27.82
C VAL A 516 -5.47 13.73 28.84
N GLY A 517 -4.21 13.89 29.24
CA GLY A 517 -3.78 14.92 30.19
C GLY A 517 -2.42 15.50 29.82
N GLU A 518 -2.20 16.76 30.16
CA GLU A 518 -0.86 17.37 30.12
C GLU A 518 -0.07 16.89 31.35
N VAL A 519 1.12 16.33 31.12
CA VAL A 519 2.00 15.76 32.17
C VAL A 519 3.23 16.63 32.45
N ALA A 520 3.60 17.49 31.50
CA ALA A 520 4.52 18.61 31.64
C ALA A 520 4.21 19.63 30.54
N GLN A 521 4.72 20.87 30.63
CA GLN A 521 4.42 21.92 29.65
C GLN A 521 4.72 21.47 28.21
N GLY A 522 3.67 21.37 27.37
CA GLY A 522 3.78 20.92 25.98
C GLY A 522 3.98 19.41 25.80
N ALA A 523 3.85 18.61 26.86
CA ALA A 523 3.95 17.16 26.87
C ALA A 523 2.69 16.53 27.45
N TYR A 524 2.07 15.65 26.67
CA TYR A 524 0.77 15.07 26.94
C TYR A 524 0.86 13.56 26.99
N LYS A 525 0.02 12.95 27.81
CA LYS A 525 -0.18 11.50 27.89
C LYS A 525 -1.59 11.16 27.46
N VAL A 526 -1.73 10.21 26.56
CA VAL A 526 -3.01 9.60 26.19
C VAL A 526 -3.01 8.15 26.62
N THR A 527 -4.10 7.71 27.26
CA THR A 527 -4.35 6.30 27.59
C THR A 527 -5.47 5.78 26.70
N ALA A 528 -5.27 4.59 26.12
CA ALA A 528 -6.24 3.95 25.24
C ALA A 528 -6.36 2.46 25.52
N HIS A 529 -7.54 1.91 25.24
CA HIS A 529 -7.72 0.46 25.15
C HIS A 529 -7.09 -0.06 23.85
N GLY A 530 -6.33 -1.15 23.95
CA GLY A 530 -5.91 -1.95 22.80
C GLY A 530 -7.08 -2.53 22.02
N ALA A 531 -6.79 -3.15 20.88
CA ALA A 531 -7.83 -3.75 20.05
C ALA A 531 -8.58 -4.85 20.82
N LEU A 532 -9.86 -5.04 20.51
CA LEU A 532 -10.73 -5.99 21.20
C LEU A 532 -10.30 -7.45 21.00
N SER A 533 -9.83 -7.76 19.80
CA SER A 533 -9.62 -9.14 19.34
C SER A 533 -8.76 -9.19 18.07
N PRO A 534 -8.18 -10.37 17.78
CA PRO A 534 -7.58 -10.69 16.47
C PRO A 534 -8.51 -10.53 15.25
N THR A 535 -9.84 -10.45 15.41
CA THR A 535 -10.78 -10.19 14.30
C THR A 535 -10.90 -8.70 13.98
N VAL A 536 -10.79 -7.84 15.00
CA VAL A 536 -10.78 -6.38 14.86
C VAL A 536 -9.41 -5.88 14.41
N ALA A 537 -8.32 -6.46 14.92
CA ALA A 537 -6.96 -6.18 14.46
C ALA A 537 -6.14 -7.48 14.43
N PRO A 538 -5.97 -8.13 13.26
CA PRO A 538 -5.13 -9.32 13.13
C PRO A 538 -3.71 -9.11 13.69
N PRO A 539 -3.09 -10.14 14.30
CA PRO A 539 -1.82 -9.99 14.98
C PRO A 539 -0.69 -9.62 14.00
N GLY A 540 0.17 -8.69 14.38
CA GLY A 540 1.26 -8.21 13.54
C GLY A 540 1.73 -6.79 13.84
N TYR A 541 2.51 -6.21 12.94
CA TYR A 541 3.10 -4.88 13.10
C TYR A 541 2.21 -3.79 12.50
N TYR A 542 1.89 -2.78 13.32
CA TYR A 542 1.06 -1.64 12.97
C TYR A 542 1.85 -0.34 13.14
N MET A 543 1.57 0.63 12.28
CA MET A 543 1.98 2.02 12.47
C MET A 543 1.01 2.66 13.46
N LEU A 544 1.47 2.98 14.67
CA LEU A 544 0.70 3.72 15.66
C LEU A 544 0.89 5.22 15.46
N TYR A 545 -0.22 5.94 15.27
CA TYR A 545 -0.27 7.39 15.17
C TYR A 545 -1.03 8.00 16.35
N ILE A 546 -0.53 9.14 16.82
CA ILE A 546 -1.37 10.10 17.56
C ILE A 546 -1.93 11.08 16.54
N VAL A 547 -3.26 11.20 16.50
CA VAL A 547 -3.98 12.10 15.60
C VAL A 547 -4.64 13.19 16.46
N HIS A 548 -4.21 14.42 16.27
CA HIS A 548 -4.68 15.60 17.01
C HIS A 548 -5.35 16.56 16.03
N ALA A 549 -6.61 16.94 16.26
CA ALA A 549 -7.40 17.78 15.35
C ALA A 549 -7.45 17.26 13.88
N GLY A 550 -7.28 15.96 13.66
CA GLY A 550 -7.19 15.35 12.31
C GLY A 550 -5.79 15.34 11.69
N ILE A 551 -4.77 15.83 12.40
CA ILE A 551 -3.37 15.93 11.99
C ILE A 551 -2.58 14.76 12.65
N PRO A 552 -2.02 13.84 11.86
CA PRO A 552 -1.29 12.69 12.38
C PRO A 552 0.17 13.03 12.71
N SER A 553 0.69 12.37 13.74
CA SER A 553 2.13 12.33 14.06
C SER A 553 2.97 11.69 12.94
N VAL A 554 4.28 11.57 13.14
CA VAL A 554 5.02 10.44 12.56
C VAL A 554 4.67 9.20 13.40
N ALA A 555 4.51 8.04 12.75
CA ALA A 555 4.17 6.81 13.44
C ALA A 555 5.36 6.18 14.18
N VAL A 556 5.04 5.41 15.20
CA VAL A 556 5.93 4.41 15.80
C VAL A 556 5.39 3.01 15.51
N TRP A 557 6.28 2.04 15.29
CA TRP A 557 5.85 0.66 15.06
C TRP A 557 5.54 -0.02 16.39
N VAL A 558 4.34 -0.61 16.48
CA VAL A 558 3.90 -1.46 17.59
C VAL A 558 3.52 -2.84 17.09
N GLN A 559 3.65 -3.86 17.94
CA GLN A 559 3.14 -5.20 17.65
C GLN A 559 1.80 -5.40 18.36
N VAL A 560 0.74 -5.72 17.61
CA VAL A 560 -0.57 -6.10 18.14
C VAL A 560 -0.59 -7.62 18.29
N LYS A 561 -0.91 -8.13 19.48
CA LYS A 561 -0.95 -9.58 19.82
C LYS A 561 -1.68 -9.86 21.13
#